data_AF-A0A9E1QZZ5-F1
#
_entry.id   AF-A0A9E1QZZ5-F1
#
_cell.length_a   1.000
_cell.length_b   1.000
_cell.length_c   1.000
_cell.angle_alpha   90.00
_cell.angle_beta   90.00
_cell.angle_gamma   90.00
#
_symmetry.space_group_name_H-M   'P 1'
#
loop_
_entity.id
_entity.type
_entity.pdbx_description
1 polymer ?
#
loop_
_entity_poly.entity_id
_entity_poly.type
_entity_poly.pdbx_seq_one_letter_code
_entity_poly.pdbx_strand_id
1 'polypeptide(L)'
;MIKNLKLFTVLFLALAIQSCSNNDDDDYVTQPKTIYEHVATSSNYSYLTYALQKTNLDGVLNGTDNYTLYAPNNMAFSRFLME
;
A
#
# COMPACT_ATOMS: atom_id res chain seq x y z
N MET A 1 24.95 14.68 -42.13
CA MET A 1 24.38 15.70 -41.22
C MET A 1 24.24 15.09 -39.82
N ILE A 2 25.28 15.19 -38.98
CA ILE A 2 25.27 14.69 -37.59
C ILE A 2 25.45 15.90 -36.64
N LYS A 3 24.71 16.98 -36.92
CA LYS A 3 24.90 18.29 -36.26
C LYS A 3 24.33 18.32 -34.84
N ASN A 4 23.40 17.41 -34.55
CA ASN A 4 22.68 17.34 -33.28
C ASN A 4 23.20 16.21 -32.37
N LEU A 5 24.22 15.44 -32.79
CA LEU A 5 24.78 14.37 -31.95
C LEU A 5 25.45 14.93 -30.69
N LYS A 6 26.13 16.08 -30.80
CA LYS A 6 26.65 16.80 -29.62
C LYS A 6 25.52 17.21 -28.66
N LEU A 7 24.34 17.57 -29.19
CA LEU A 7 23.17 17.91 -28.39
C LEU A 7 22.61 16.67 -27.65
N PHE A 8 22.58 15.50 -28.32
CA PHE A 8 22.18 14.24 -27.68
C PHE A 8 23.19 13.75 -26.62
N THR A 9 24.50 13.93 -26.84
CA THR A 9 25.53 13.57 -25.85
C THR A 9 25.45 14.45 -24.60
N VAL A 10 25.16 15.75 -24.76
CA VAL A 10 24.95 16.67 -23.62
C VAL A 10 23.68 16.32 -22.84
N LEU A 11 22.60 15.95 -23.52
CA LEU A 11 21.35 15.53 -22.89
C LEU A 11 21.51 14.23 -22.08
N PHE A 12 22.29 13.27 -22.59
CA PHE A 12 22.55 12.01 -21.89
C PHE A 12 23.44 12.18 -20.65
N LEU A 13 24.37 13.15 -20.68
CA LEU A 13 25.24 13.47 -19.55
C LEU A 13 24.50 14.21 -18.41
N ALA A 14 23.46 14.99 -18.74
CA ALA A 14 22.62 15.67 -17.74
C ALA A 14 21.75 14.72 -16.91
N LEU A 15 21.43 13.53 -17.45
CA LEU A 15 20.68 12.48 -16.75
C LEU A 15 21.56 11.68 -15.77
N ALA A 16 22.89 11.70 -15.94
CA ALA A 16 23.83 10.96 -15.11
C ALA A 16 24.13 11.61 -13.74
N ILE A 17 23.70 12.86 -13.52
CA ILE A 17 23.95 13.61 -12.28
C ILE A 17 22.74 13.71 -11.34
N GLN A 18 21.63 13.02 -11.62
CA GLN A 18 20.57 12.84 -10.63
C GLN A 18 20.96 11.74 -9.63
N SER A 19 21.96 12.06 -8.80
CA SER A 19 22.18 11.37 -7.53
C SER A 19 21.35 12.10 -6.49
N CYS A 20 20.17 11.57 -6.18
CA CYS A 20 19.44 11.98 -4.99
C CYS A 20 20.24 11.51 -3.77
N SER A 21 20.88 12.43 -3.04
CA SER A 21 21.28 12.18 -1.66
C SER A 21 20.03 12.38 -0.81
N ASN A 22 19.32 11.29 -0.52
CA ASN A 22 18.28 11.33 0.52
C ASN A 22 19.03 11.39 1.84
N ASN A 23 19.24 12.60 2.33
CA ASN A 23 19.81 12.87 3.64
C ASN A 23 18.67 13.25 4.58
N ASP A 24 17.70 12.35 4.67
CA ASP A 24 16.47 12.52 5.43
C ASP A 24 16.58 11.62 6.66
N ASP A 25 17.15 12.15 7.73
CA ASP A 25 16.89 11.73 9.11
C ASP A 25 15.44 12.10 9.50
N ASP A 26 14.49 11.86 8.60
CA ASP A 26 13.08 11.89 8.89
C ASP A 26 12.75 10.51 9.47
N ASP A 27 12.69 10.46 10.80
CA ASP A 27 12.02 9.39 11.52
C ASP A 27 10.55 9.41 11.07
N TYR A 28 10.26 8.77 9.93
CA TYR A 28 8.92 8.42 9.53
C TYR A 28 8.41 7.46 10.60
N VAL A 29 7.84 8.02 11.68
CA VAL A 29 7.03 7.29 12.64
C VAL A 29 5.86 6.76 11.83
N THR A 30 6.04 5.59 11.24
CA THR A 30 5.00 4.84 10.57
C THR A 30 4.05 4.47 11.69
N GLN A 31 2.99 5.25 11.85
CA GLN A 31 2.01 4.95 12.88
C GLN A 31 1.52 3.52 12.64
N PRO A 32 1.53 2.67 13.67
CA PRO A 32 1.09 1.30 13.51
C PRO A 32 -0.37 1.31 13.07
N LYS A 33 -0.65 0.65 11.95
CA LYS A 33 -2.00 0.57 11.42
C LYS A 33 -2.86 -0.30 12.33
N THR A 34 -4.13 0.05 12.47
CA THR A 34 -5.09 -0.81 13.16
C THR A 34 -5.39 -2.07 12.33
N ILE A 35 -5.98 -3.09 12.95
CA ILE A 35 -6.40 -4.32 12.24
C ILE A 35 -7.34 -3.94 11.09
N TYR A 36 -8.29 -3.04 11.35
CA TYR A 36 -9.20 -2.58 10.31
C TYR A 36 -8.47 -1.87 9.17
N GLU A 37 -7.52 -0.98 9.46
CA GLU A 37 -6.75 -0.28 8.42
C GLU A 37 -5.93 -1.25 7.56
N HIS A 38 -5.34 -2.29 8.15
CA HIS A 38 -4.65 -3.35 7.41
C HIS A 38 -5.59 -4.07 6.44
N VAL A 39 -6.82 -4.36 6.87
CA VAL A 39 -7.83 -5.05 6.05
C VAL A 39 -8.39 -4.12 4.97
N ALA A 40 -8.78 -2.91 5.34
CA ALA A 40 -9.46 -1.94 4.48
C ALA A 40 -8.57 -1.41 3.35
N THR A 41 -7.25 -1.32 3.58
CA THR A 41 -6.29 -0.85 2.56
C THR A 41 -5.85 -1.93 1.58
N SER A 42 -6.21 -3.19 1.82
CA SER A 42 -5.85 -4.32 0.97
C SER A 42 -6.96 -4.64 -0.05
N SER A 43 -6.60 -4.67 -1.33
CA SER A 43 -7.53 -5.09 -2.40
C SER A 43 -7.96 -6.56 -2.29
N ASN A 44 -7.21 -7.39 -1.56
CA ASN A 44 -7.50 -8.82 -1.39
C ASN A 44 -8.49 -9.11 -0.24
N TYR A 45 -8.95 -8.09 0.49
CA TYR A 45 -9.87 -8.24 1.61
C TYR A 45 -11.17 -7.47 1.45
N SER A 46 -11.56 -7.07 0.23
CA SER A 46 -12.76 -6.27 -0.01
C SER A 46 -14.06 -6.90 0.52
N TYR A 47 -14.22 -8.23 0.40
CA TYR A 47 -15.38 -8.92 0.98
C TYR A 47 -15.36 -8.90 2.52
N LEU A 48 -14.18 -9.06 3.12
CA LEU A 48 -14.02 -8.97 4.57
C LEU A 48 -14.32 -7.56 5.06
N THR A 49 -13.78 -6.52 4.42
CA THR A 49 -14.05 -5.12 4.72
C THR A 49 -15.55 -4.82 4.70
N TYR A 50 -16.25 -5.29 3.66
CA TYR A 50 -17.70 -5.14 3.56
C TYR A 50 -18.44 -5.83 4.71
N ALA A 51 -18.06 -7.07 5.05
CA ALA A 51 -18.67 -7.81 6.16
C ALA A 51 -18.45 -7.12 7.53
N LEU A 52 -17.25 -6.59 7.77
CA LEU A 52 -16.94 -5.85 9.00
C LEU A 52 -17.79 -4.57 9.12
N GLN A 53 -17.92 -3.80 8.03
CA GLN A 53 -18.78 -2.61 8.00
C GLN A 53 -20.26 -2.97 8.20
N LYS A 54 -20.73 -4.07 7.62
CA LYS A 54 -22.13 -4.53 7.82
C LYS A 54 -22.43 -4.97 9.25
N THR A 55 -21.42 -5.40 9.98
CA THR A 55 -21.53 -5.86 11.37
C THR A 55 -21.13 -4.79 12.38
N ASN A 56 -20.72 -3.59 11.92
CA ASN A 56 -20.15 -2.51 12.73
C ASN A 56 -18.91 -2.93 13.56
N LEU A 57 -18.20 -3.98 13.12
CA LEU A 57 -16.96 -4.43 13.76
C LEU A 57 -15.73 -3.66 13.28
N ASP A 58 -15.86 -2.90 12.21
CA ASP A 58 -14.84 -1.97 11.74
C ASP A 58 -14.44 -0.96 12.82
N GLY A 59 -15.40 -0.40 13.56
CA GLY A 59 -15.12 0.51 14.68
C GLY A 59 -14.35 -0.16 15.82
N VAL A 60 -14.69 -1.41 16.14
CA VAL A 60 -14.01 -2.19 17.19
C VAL A 60 -12.57 -2.52 16.79
N LEU A 61 -12.36 -2.96 15.54
CA LEU A 61 -11.06 -3.33 15.00
C LEU A 61 -10.18 -2.14 14.61
N ASN A 62 -10.76 -0.93 14.62
CA ASN A 62 -10.05 0.34 14.53
C ASN A 62 -9.72 0.95 15.90
N GLY A 63 -10.05 0.23 16.99
CA GLY A 63 -9.74 0.63 18.35
C GLY A 63 -8.30 0.32 18.79
N THR A 64 -8.01 0.58 20.07
CA THR A 64 -6.69 0.39 20.68
C THR A 64 -6.51 -0.97 21.35
N ASP A 65 -7.58 -1.76 21.45
CA ASP A 65 -7.56 -3.06 22.11
C ASP A 65 -6.90 -4.12 21.21
N ASN A 66 -6.31 -5.14 21.84
CA ASN A 66 -5.60 -6.21 21.15
C ASN A 66 -6.55 -7.33 20.74
N TYR A 67 -6.65 -7.58 19.43
CA TYR A 67 -7.40 -8.70 18.86
C TYR A 67 -6.54 -9.54 17.92
N THR A 68 -6.98 -10.76 17.66
CA THR A 68 -6.46 -11.59 16.57
C THR A 68 -7.58 -11.83 15.59
N LEU A 69 -7.43 -11.31 14.37
CA LEU A 69 -8.40 -11.50 13.29
C LEU A 69 -7.94 -12.60 12.35
N TYR A 70 -8.75 -13.66 12.24
CA TYR A 70 -8.60 -14.64 11.18
C TYR A 70 -9.22 -14.07 9.90
N ALA A 71 -8.37 -13.53 9.02
CA ALA A 71 -8.80 -12.76 7.84
C ALA A 71 -8.81 -13.62 6.55
N PRO A 72 -9.96 -14.20 6.15
CA PRO A 72 -10.08 -14.84 4.85
C PRO A 72 -9.95 -13.81 3.72
N ASN A 73 -9.18 -14.17 2.70
CA ASN A 73 -9.04 -13.36 1.49
C ASN A 73 -10.25 -13.49 0.56
N ASN A 74 -10.28 -12.67 -0.48
CA ASN A 74 -11.38 -12.65 -1.42
C ASN A 74 -11.61 -14.00 -2.12
N MET A 75 -10.55 -14.76 -2.39
CA MET A 75 -10.67 -16.11 -2.96
C MET A 75 -11.36 -17.08 -2.01
N ALA A 76 -11.06 -17.04 -0.71
CA ALA A 76 -11.71 -17.88 0.29
C ALA A 76 -13.21 -17.57 0.38
N PHE A 77 -13.60 -16.29 0.40
CA PHE A 77 -15.01 -15.87 0.33
C PHE A 77 -15.68 -16.35 -0.95
N SER A 78 -15.06 -16.13 -2.11
CA SER A 78 -15.60 -16.59 -3.40
C SER A 78 -15.83 -18.09 -3.40
N ARG A 79 -14.89 -18.90 -2.89
CA ARG A 79 -15.06 -20.36 -2.82
C ARG A 79 -16.22 -20.76 -1.92
N PHE A 80 -16.32 -20.18 -0.72
CA PHE A 80 -17.39 -20.48 0.22
C PHE A 80 -18.78 -20.07 -0.28
N LEU A 81 -18.90 -18.95 -0.99
CA LEU A 81 -20.19 -18.44 -1.51
C LEU A 81 -20.64 -19.11 -2.82
N MET A 82 -19.76 -19.86 -3.48
CA MET A 82 -20.06 -20.61 -4.71
C MET A 82 -20.33 -22.10 -4.47
N GLU A 83 -20.19 -22.57 -3.23
CA GLU A 83 -20.77 -23.86 -2.79
C GLU A 83 -22.30 -23.75 -2.68
#